data_AF-A0A3N0UVG6-F1
#
_entry.id   AF-A0A3N0UVG6-F1
#
_cell.length_a   1.000
_cell.length_b   1.000
_cell.length_c   1.000
_cell.angle_alpha   90.00
_cell.angle_beta   90.00
_cell.angle_gamma   90.00
#
_symmetry.space_group_name_H-M   'P 1'
#
loop_
_entity.id
_entity.type
_entity.pdbx_description
1 polymer ?
#
loop_
_entity_poly.entity_id
_entity_poly.type
_entity_poly.pdbx_seq_one_letter_code
_entity_poly.pdbx_strand_id
1 'polypeptide(L)'
;MGPLLAKISAGGKDKLQRLVYFVHVSTTILNNCMKPYIALFTLVFLIIILLSFAVFTLIEADPPGSLGAAQMLLAAFITGLLFVQNKARLPTREERRYLLRGSFAVTVLIPALIIAGFLTYLAISFGIEDLKLGLAETIPKLPVGLWTVGLLIVLGTGYLSLWFGYGFLTERIGKQMLKRKGIP
;
A
#
# COMPACT_ATOMS: atom_id res chain seq x y z
N MET A 1 -16.75 -39.65 36.59
CA MET A 1 -16.55 -38.27 36.07
C MET A 1 -15.62 -38.18 34.84
N GLY A 2 -15.22 -39.28 34.18
CA GLY A 2 -14.32 -39.24 33.00
C GLY A 2 -14.93 -38.91 31.61
N PRO A 3 -16.18 -39.30 31.27
CA PRO A 3 -16.63 -39.22 29.87
C PRO A 3 -17.16 -37.83 29.44
N LEU A 4 -17.55 -36.97 30.38
CA LEU A 4 -18.05 -35.62 30.08
C LEU A 4 -16.93 -34.62 29.73
N LEU A 5 -15.75 -34.74 30.35
CA LEU A 5 -14.60 -33.87 30.07
C LEU A 5 -13.95 -34.19 28.71
N ALA A 6 -13.95 -35.45 28.29
CA ALA A 6 -13.44 -35.86 26.97
C ALA A 6 -14.30 -35.32 25.81
N LYS A 7 -15.63 -35.25 25.99
CA LYS A 7 -16.56 -34.76 24.96
C LYS A 7 -16.48 -33.23 24.76
N ILE A 8 -16.17 -32.48 25.82
CA ILE A 8 -15.96 -31.02 25.76
C ILE A 8 -14.63 -30.68 25.08
N SER A 9 -13.56 -31.45 25.36
CA SER A 9 -12.24 -31.29 24.73
C SER A 9 -12.27 -31.59 23.22
N ALA A 10 -13.00 -32.63 22.80
CA ALA A 10 -13.14 -33.00 21.39
C ALA A 10 -13.96 -31.98 20.58
N GLY A 11 -15.05 -31.45 21.14
CA GLY A 11 -15.88 -30.43 20.48
C GLY A 11 -15.17 -29.08 20.30
N GLY A 12 -14.27 -28.72 21.22
CA GLY A 12 -13.46 -27.49 21.13
C GLY A 12 -12.38 -27.55 20.03
N LYS A 13 -11.72 -28.70 19.88
CA LYS A 13 -10.69 -28.89 18.84
C LYS A 13 -11.28 -28.91 17.42
N ASP A 14 -12.44 -29.53 17.22
CA ASP A 14 -13.12 -29.56 15.92
C ASP A 14 -13.65 -28.15 15.54
N LYS A 15 -14.16 -27.38 16.51
CA LYS A 15 -14.54 -25.97 16.29
C LYS A 15 -13.35 -25.09 15.94
N LEU A 16 -12.22 -25.28 16.62
CA LEU A 16 -10.97 -24.55 16.34
C LEU A 16 -10.40 -24.92 14.97
N GLN A 17 -10.39 -26.21 14.61
CA GLN A 17 -9.94 -26.63 13.28
C GLN A 17 -10.83 -26.08 12.17
N ARG A 18 -12.15 -26.08 12.33
CA ARG A 18 -13.07 -25.44 11.37
C ARG A 18 -12.88 -23.93 11.27
N LEU A 19 -12.61 -23.25 12.39
CA LEU A 19 -12.28 -21.83 12.41
C LEU A 19 -10.97 -21.53 11.69
N VAL A 20 -9.92 -22.31 11.94
CA VAL A 20 -8.62 -22.16 11.27
C VAL A 20 -8.76 -22.44 9.77
N TYR A 21 -9.47 -23.50 9.39
CA TYR A 21 -9.72 -23.82 7.98
C TYR A 21 -10.54 -22.72 7.30
N PHE A 22 -11.59 -22.20 7.94
CA PHE A 22 -12.42 -21.13 7.42
C PHE A 22 -11.63 -19.82 7.26
N VAL A 23 -10.78 -19.47 8.23
CA VAL A 23 -9.88 -18.31 8.14
C VAL A 23 -8.89 -18.50 6.99
N HIS A 24 -8.27 -19.68 6.88
CA HIS A 24 -7.29 -19.95 5.83
C HIS A 24 -7.92 -19.87 4.44
N VAL A 25 -9.04 -20.57 4.22
CA VAL A 25 -9.78 -20.55 2.94
C VAL A 25 -10.29 -19.15 2.61
N SER A 26 -10.83 -18.39 3.57
CA SER A 26 -11.23 -17.00 3.35
C SER A 26 -10.05 -16.12 2.94
N THR A 27 -8.88 -16.26 3.58
CA THR A 27 -7.69 -15.48 3.19
C THR A 27 -7.16 -15.83 1.80
N THR A 28 -7.22 -17.10 1.39
CA THR A 28 -6.75 -17.51 0.06
C THR A 28 -7.67 -17.02 -1.06
N ILE A 29 -8.99 -17.08 -0.86
CA ILE A 29 -9.98 -16.58 -1.81
C ILE A 29 -9.91 -15.05 -1.92
N LEU A 30 -9.81 -14.36 -0.77
CA LEU A 30 -9.62 -12.90 -0.72
C LEU A 30 -8.36 -12.48 -1.49
N ASN A 31 -7.24 -13.19 -1.30
CA ASN A 31 -6.00 -12.91 -2.02
C ASN A 31 -6.17 -12.96 -3.54
N ASN A 32 -6.83 -13.99 -4.08
CA ASN A 32 -6.97 -14.12 -5.53
C ASN A 32 -7.95 -13.09 -6.12
N CYS A 33 -9.02 -12.73 -5.41
CA CYS A 33 -9.96 -11.70 -5.87
C CYS A 33 -9.41 -10.26 -5.73
N MET A 34 -8.49 -10.01 -4.80
CA MET A 34 -7.99 -8.66 -4.50
C MET A 34 -6.65 -8.33 -5.16
N LYS A 35 -5.84 -9.33 -5.56
CA LYS A 35 -4.63 -9.16 -6.40
C LYS A 35 -4.81 -8.22 -7.60
N PRO A 36 -5.87 -8.31 -8.43
CA PRO A 36 -6.02 -7.40 -9.58
C PRO A 36 -6.14 -5.93 -9.15
N TYR A 37 -6.67 -5.65 -7.95
CA TYR A 37 -6.79 -4.28 -7.45
C TYR A 37 -5.48 -3.73 -6.88
N ILE A 38 -4.58 -4.60 -6.39
CA ILE A 38 -3.20 -4.20 -6.09
C ILE A 38 -2.46 -3.89 -7.40
N ALA A 39 -2.58 -4.73 -8.42
CA ALA A 39 -2.00 -4.45 -9.73
C ALA A 39 -2.56 -3.17 -10.36
N LEU A 40 -3.86 -2.93 -10.22
CA LEU A 40 -4.52 -1.69 -10.64
C LEU A 40 -3.97 -0.48 -9.88
N PHE A 41 -3.82 -0.57 -8.56
CA PHE A 41 -3.19 0.48 -7.77
C PHE A 41 -1.77 0.77 -8.26
N THR A 42 -0.96 -0.28 -8.45
CA THR A 42 0.41 -0.16 -8.97
C THR A 42 0.43 0.59 -10.30
N LEU A 43 -0.44 0.20 -11.25
CA LEU A 43 -0.52 0.84 -12.56
C LEU A 43 -0.92 2.31 -12.45
N VAL A 44 -1.98 2.61 -11.71
CA VAL A 44 -2.45 4.00 -11.50
C VAL A 44 -1.39 4.84 -10.80
N PHE A 45 -0.71 4.29 -9.79
CA PHE A 45 0.34 4.97 -9.05
C PHE A 45 1.55 5.28 -9.95
N LEU A 46 1.98 4.35 -10.79
CA LEU A 46 3.04 4.58 -11.77
C LEU A 46 2.66 5.67 -12.79
N ILE A 47 1.43 5.64 -13.30
CA ILE A 47 0.94 6.69 -14.21
C ILE A 47 0.98 8.06 -13.53
N ILE A 48 0.54 8.16 -12.27
CA ILE A 48 0.56 9.42 -11.51
C ILE A 48 1.99 9.90 -11.28
N ILE A 49 2.94 9.01 -10.95
CA ILE A 49 4.35 9.36 -10.81
C ILE A 49 4.90 9.91 -12.12
N LEU A 50 4.67 9.21 -13.24
CA LEU A 50 5.14 9.62 -14.56
C LEU A 50 4.55 10.96 -15.00
N LEU A 51 3.26 11.17 -14.78
CA LEU A 51 2.59 12.45 -15.07
C LEU A 51 3.16 13.57 -14.21
N SER A 52 3.36 13.32 -12.91
CA SER A 52 3.94 14.33 -12.02
C SER A 52 5.36 14.68 -12.45
N PHE A 53 6.19 13.67 -12.75
CA PHE A 53 7.53 13.88 -13.27
C PHE A 53 7.50 14.74 -14.55
N ALA A 54 6.69 14.38 -15.53
CA ALA A 54 6.53 15.16 -16.76
C ALA A 54 6.13 16.61 -16.47
N VAL A 55 5.14 16.85 -15.61
CA VAL A 55 4.70 18.20 -15.24
C VAL A 55 5.85 18.99 -14.62
N PHE A 56 6.52 18.48 -13.60
CA PHE A 56 7.61 19.19 -12.91
C PHE A 56 8.81 19.46 -13.83
N THR A 57 9.12 18.54 -14.75
CA THR A 57 10.16 18.77 -15.76
C THR A 57 9.78 19.84 -16.77
N LEU A 58 8.50 19.94 -17.16
CA LEU A 58 8.04 20.92 -18.15
C LEU A 58 7.94 22.34 -17.58
N ILE A 59 7.68 22.47 -16.27
CA ILE A 59 7.57 23.77 -15.60
C ILE A 59 8.87 24.17 -14.87
N GLU A 60 9.93 23.37 -14.99
CA GLU A 60 11.22 23.57 -14.31
C GLU A 60 11.08 23.87 -12.81
N ALA A 61 10.16 23.18 -12.12
CA ALA A 61 9.91 23.37 -10.71
C ALA A 61 10.32 22.14 -9.90
N ASP A 62 10.80 22.39 -8.68
CA ASP A 62 11.12 21.33 -7.75
C ASP A 62 9.83 20.72 -7.15
N PRO A 63 9.73 19.37 -7.13
CA PRO A 63 8.58 18.72 -6.52
C PRO A 63 8.57 18.97 -5.01
N PRO A 64 7.43 19.39 -4.43
CA PRO A 64 7.34 19.58 -2.99
C PRO A 64 7.45 18.24 -2.25
N GLY A 65 8.02 18.24 -1.05
CA GLY A 65 8.18 17.01 -0.25
C GLY A 65 6.88 16.28 0.10
N SER A 66 5.72 16.97 0.04
CA SER A 66 4.39 16.39 0.25
C SER A 66 3.81 15.68 -0.97
N LEU A 67 4.44 15.81 -2.14
CA LEU A 67 3.93 15.28 -3.42
C LEU A 67 3.68 13.77 -3.34
N GLY A 68 4.61 13.01 -2.76
CA GLY A 68 4.48 11.56 -2.64
C GLY A 68 3.22 11.14 -1.88
N ALA A 69 2.91 11.83 -0.77
CA ALA A 69 1.70 11.56 0.01
C ALA A 69 0.42 11.87 -0.78
N ALA A 70 0.42 12.94 -1.59
CA ALA A 70 -0.70 13.30 -2.45
C ALA A 70 -0.90 12.29 -3.60
N GLN A 71 0.18 11.83 -4.22
CA GLN A 71 0.14 10.81 -5.27
C GLN A 71 -0.43 9.48 -4.74
N MET A 72 0.00 9.05 -3.55
CA MET A 72 -0.53 7.86 -2.89
C MET A 72 -2.03 7.98 -2.58
N LEU A 73 -2.45 9.13 -2.04
CA LEU A 73 -3.86 9.42 -1.76
C LEU A 73 -4.70 9.32 -3.03
N LEU A 74 -4.25 9.97 -4.12
CA LEU A 74 -4.96 10.00 -5.39
C LEU A 74 -5.04 8.61 -6.03
N ALA A 75 -3.94 7.86 -6.02
CA ALA A 75 -3.90 6.49 -6.54
C ALA A 75 -4.85 5.55 -5.76
N ALA A 76 -4.83 5.64 -4.43
CA ALA A 76 -5.72 4.85 -3.57
C ALA A 76 -7.18 5.23 -3.80
N PHE A 77 -7.47 6.51 -3.92
CA PHE A 77 -8.81 7.01 -4.19
C PHE A 77 -9.36 6.51 -5.54
N ILE A 78 -8.60 6.67 -6.63
CA ILE A 78 -8.99 6.20 -7.97
C ILE A 78 -9.21 4.68 -7.96
N THR A 79 -8.28 3.93 -7.36
CA THR A 79 -8.41 2.47 -7.25
C THR A 79 -9.66 2.08 -6.46
N GLY A 80 -9.96 2.79 -5.37
CA GLY A 80 -11.16 2.58 -4.57
C GLY A 80 -12.45 2.87 -5.35
N LEU A 81 -12.46 3.93 -6.16
CA LEU A 81 -13.60 4.22 -7.05
C LEU A 81 -13.80 3.14 -8.09
N LEU A 82 -12.73 2.68 -8.75
CA LEU A 82 -12.79 1.59 -9.73
C LEU A 82 -13.28 0.29 -9.09
N PHE A 83 -12.88 0.02 -7.84
CA PHE A 83 -13.45 -1.10 -7.08
C PHE A 83 -14.96 -0.97 -6.89
N VAL A 84 -15.45 0.20 -6.46
CA VAL A 84 -16.89 0.45 -6.27
C VAL A 84 -17.65 0.33 -7.59
N GLN A 85 -17.09 0.83 -8.69
CA GLN A 85 -17.69 0.72 -10.02
C GLN A 85 -17.80 -0.74 -10.48
N ASN A 86 -16.75 -1.54 -10.29
CA ASN A 86 -16.66 -2.91 -10.79
C ASN A 86 -17.44 -3.92 -9.91
N LYS A 87 -17.44 -3.72 -8.59
CA LYS A 87 -18.11 -4.63 -7.65
C LYS A 87 -19.49 -4.14 -7.21
N ALA A 88 -19.88 -2.93 -7.61
CA ALA A 88 -21.16 -2.29 -7.25
C ALA A 88 -21.43 -2.29 -5.73
N ARG A 89 -20.37 -2.24 -4.93
CA ARG A 89 -20.43 -2.18 -3.46
C ARG A 89 -19.19 -1.51 -2.90
N LEU A 90 -19.27 -1.06 -1.65
CA LEU A 90 -18.11 -0.54 -0.93
C LEU A 90 -17.15 -1.68 -0.53
N PRO A 91 -15.83 -1.41 -0.46
CA PRO A 91 -14.88 -2.35 0.11
C PRO A 91 -15.22 -2.63 1.57
N THR A 92 -15.28 -3.91 1.94
CA THR A 92 -15.43 -4.34 3.33
C THR A 92 -14.19 -3.97 4.15
N ARG A 93 -14.28 -4.02 5.49
CA ARG A 93 -13.16 -3.69 6.38
C ARG A 93 -11.93 -4.57 6.14
N GLU A 94 -12.14 -5.85 5.84
CA GLU A 94 -11.05 -6.81 5.59
C GLU A 94 -10.38 -6.55 4.23
N GLU A 95 -11.17 -6.37 3.17
CA GLU A 95 -10.68 -6.02 1.83
C GLU A 95 -9.89 -4.72 1.84
N ARG A 96 -10.39 -3.71 2.56
CA ARG A 96 -9.70 -2.43 2.72
C ARG A 96 -8.35 -2.59 3.40
N ARG A 97 -8.28 -3.40 4.47
CA ARG A 97 -7.03 -3.66 5.18
C ARG A 97 -6.03 -4.37 4.28
N TYR A 98 -6.48 -5.31 3.46
CA TYR A 98 -5.64 -6.00 2.49
C TYR A 98 -5.12 -5.05 1.41
N LEU A 99 -5.99 -4.26 0.78
CA LEU A 99 -5.62 -3.25 -0.20
C LEU A 99 -4.62 -2.25 0.38
N LEU A 100 -4.89 -1.74 1.58
CA LEU A 100 -4.03 -0.77 2.22
C LEU A 100 -2.62 -1.34 2.45
N ARG A 101 -2.50 -2.54 3.02
CA ARG A 101 -1.19 -3.16 3.26
C ARG A 101 -0.45 -3.50 1.97
N GLY A 102 -1.17 -4.03 0.97
CA GLY A 102 -0.62 -4.35 -0.34
C GLY A 102 -0.12 -3.12 -1.07
N SER A 103 -0.95 -2.09 -1.17
CA SER A 103 -0.59 -0.81 -1.78
C SER A 103 0.54 -0.12 -1.03
N PHE A 104 0.55 -0.17 0.31
CA PHE A 104 1.64 0.37 1.12
C PHE A 104 2.96 -0.36 0.83
N ALA A 105 2.95 -1.70 0.76
CA ALA A 105 4.12 -2.47 0.38
C ALA A 105 4.63 -2.07 -1.02
N VAL A 106 3.73 -1.92 -2.00
CA VAL A 106 4.08 -1.45 -3.35
C VAL A 106 4.70 -0.05 -3.32
N THR A 107 4.15 0.88 -2.55
CA THR A 107 4.66 2.26 -2.46
C THR A 107 6.06 2.36 -1.86
N VAL A 108 6.46 1.39 -1.03
CA VAL A 108 7.83 1.30 -0.49
C VAL A 108 8.74 0.55 -1.45
N LEU A 109 8.22 -0.53 -2.05
CA LEU A 109 8.99 -1.44 -2.89
C LEU A 109 9.40 -0.80 -4.23
N ILE A 110 8.52 -0.02 -4.87
CA ILE A 110 8.85 0.64 -6.16
C ILE A 110 10.03 1.60 -6.00
N PRO A 111 10.02 2.60 -5.09
CA PRO A 111 11.17 3.47 -4.90
C PRO A 111 12.42 2.71 -4.46
N ALA A 112 12.27 1.70 -3.58
CA ALA A 112 13.40 0.89 -3.14
C ALA A 112 14.08 0.16 -4.30
N LEU A 113 13.30 -0.41 -5.24
CA LEU A 113 13.85 -1.04 -6.44
C LEU A 113 14.53 -0.04 -7.38
N ILE A 114 13.95 1.14 -7.57
CA ILE A 114 14.56 2.20 -8.41
C ILE A 114 15.90 2.64 -7.81
N ILE A 115 15.92 2.94 -6.50
CA ILE A 115 17.14 3.35 -5.79
C ILE A 115 18.17 2.22 -5.83
N ALA A 116 17.79 0.97 -5.56
CA ALA A 116 18.70 -0.17 -5.60
C ALA A 116 19.29 -0.38 -7.00
N GLY A 117 18.46 -0.28 -8.05
CA GLY A 117 18.92 -0.38 -9.44
C GLY A 117 19.89 0.75 -9.80
N PHE A 118 19.58 1.99 -9.40
CA PHE A 118 20.45 3.14 -9.62
C PHE A 118 21.79 3.00 -8.89
N LEU A 119 21.78 2.60 -7.62
CA LEU A 119 23.01 2.36 -6.84
C LEU A 119 23.84 1.21 -7.42
N THR A 120 23.18 0.16 -7.92
CA THR A 120 23.87 -0.96 -8.58
C THR A 120 24.55 -0.48 -9.87
N TYR A 121 23.87 0.32 -10.68
CA TYR A 121 24.46 0.92 -11.88
C TYR A 121 25.68 1.79 -11.56
N LEU A 122 25.59 2.63 -10.53
CA LEU A 122 26.72 3.46 -10.09
C LEU A 122 27.89 2.61 -9.57
N ALA A 123 27.61 1.59 -8.77
CA ALA A 123 28.62 0.69 -8.23
C ALA A 123 29.39 -0.06 -9.34
N ILE A 124 28.70 -0.46 -10.41
CA ILE A 124 29.32 -1.11 -11.58
C ILE A 124 30.14 -0.10 -12.41
N SER A 125 29.63 1.12 -12.58
CA SER A 125 30.24 2.12 -13.47
C SER A 125 31.46 2.82 -12.85
N PHE A 126 31.42 3.12 -11.55
CA PHE A 126 32.43 3.94 -10.85
C PHE A 126 33.17 3.17 -9.75
N GLY A 127 32.74 1.94 -9.45
CA GLY A 127 33.31 1.17 -8.33
C GLY A 127 32.64 1.48 -6.99
N ILE A 128 32.78 0.53 -6.05
CA ILE A 128 32.11 0.60 -4.74
C ILE A 128 32.73 1.64 -3.80
N GLU A 129 34.04 1.89 -3.91
CA GLU A 129 34.75 2.82 -3.02
C GLU A 129 34.38 4.28 -3.31
N ASP A 130 34.39 4.67 -4.58
CA ASP A 130 33.98 6.01 -5.02
C ASP A 130 32.50 6.28 -4.71
N LEU A 131 31.64 5.26 -4.85
CA LEU A 131 30.23 5.36 -4.46
C LEU A 131 30.06 5.63 -2.96
N LYS A 132 30.83 4.94 -2.10
CA LYS A 132 30.78 5.17 -0.64
C LYS A 132 31.21 6.59 -0.29
N LEU A 133 32.25 7.08 -0.95
CA LEU A 133 32.79 8.42 -0.70
C LEU A 133 31.78 9.50 -1.14
N GLY A 134 31.21 9.39 -2.34
CA GLY A 134 30.18 10.31 -2.81
C GLY A 134 28.89 10.30 -1.97
N LEU A 135 28.47 9.13 -1.48
CA LEU A 135 27.35 9.04 -0.54
C LEU A 135 27.66 9.71 0.80
N ALA A 136 28.88 9.55 1.32
CA ALA A 136 29.29 10.16 2.58
C ALA A 136 29.37 11.70 2.51
N GLU A 137 29.65 12.26 1.33
CA GLU A 137 29.65 13.70 1.09
C GLU A 137 28.23 14.26 0.92
N THR A 138 27.34 13.50 0.27
CA THR A 138 25.98 13.95 -0.04
C THR A 138 25.03 13.82 1.16
N ILE A 139 25.20 12.79 1.99
CA ILE A 139 24.31 12.52 3.12
C ILE A 139 24.68 13.46 4.27
N PRO A 140 23.76 14.33 4.73
CA PRO A 140 24.05 15.20 5.86
C PRO A 140 24.34 14.36 7.10
N LYS A 141 25.36 14.76 7.87
CA LYS A 141 25.84 14.09 9.10
C LYS A 141 24.87 14.25 10.28
N LEU A 142 23.59 13.95 10.05
CA LEU A 142 22.56 13.94 11.06
C LEU A 142 22.69 12.66 11.92
N PRO A 143 22.43 12.74 13.24
CA PRO A 143 22.30 11.58 14.10
C PRO A 143 21.34 10.54 13.50
N VAL A 144 21.70 9.25 13.58
CA VAL A 144 20.89 8.14 13.03
C VAL A 144 19.45 8.14 13.57
N GLY A 145 19.24 8.61 14.80
CA GLY A 145 17.91 8.77 15.38
C GLY A 145 17.01 9.74 14.59
N LEU A 146 17.53 10.87 14.10
CA LEU A 146 16.76 11.83 13.30
C LEU A 146 16.36 11.25 11.93
N TRP A 147 17.26 10.48 11.31
CA TRP A 147 16.93 9.74 10.08
C TRP A 147 15.79 8.76 10.29
N THR A 148 15.81 8.05 11.41
CA THR A 148 14.76 7.08 11.76
C THR A 148 13.42 7.78 11.99
N VAL A 149 13.41 8.91 12.69
CA VAL A 149 12.20 9.73 12.90
C VAL A 149 11.67 10.25 11.56
N GLY A 150 12.53 10.80 10.70
CA GLY A 150 12.15 11.27 9.36
C GLY A 150 11.52 10.16 8.51
N LEU A 151 12.14 8.97 8.48
CA LEU A 151 11.61 7.80 7.80
C LEU A 151 10.23 7.42 8.34
N LEU A 152 10.06 7.37 9.67
CA LEU A 152 8.78 7.04 10.30
C LEU A 152 7.69 8.07 9.96
N ILE A 153 8.02 9.35 9.87
CA ILE A 153 7.07 10.41 9.46
C ILE A 153 6.67 10.20 7.99
N VAL A 154 7.63 9.94 7.10
CA VAL A 154 7.34 9.70 5.67
C VAL A 154 6.47 8.46 5.48
N LEU A 155 6.82 7.36 6.14
CA LEU A 155 6.02 6.13 6.09
C LEU A 155 4.64 6.31 6.73
N GLY A 156 4.57 7.03 7.85
CA GLY A 156 3.33 7.33 8.56
C GLY A 156 2.38 8.18 7.73
N THR A 157 2.88 9.24 7.10
CA THR A 157 2.09 10.09 6.19
C THR A 157 1.64 9.33 4.96
N GLY A 158 2.49 8.51 4.34
CA GLY A 158 2.11 7.64 3.23
C GLY A 158 1.02 6.64 3.62
N TYR A 159 1.15 6.00 4.78
CA TYR A 159 0.13 5.08 5.30
C TYR A 159 -1.21 5.80 5.56
N LEU A 160 -1.16 7.00 6.16
CA LEU A 160 -2.35 7.83 6.39
C LEU A 160 -3.02 8.24 5.07
N SER A 161 -2.25 8.64 4.05
CA SER A 161 -2.78 8.96 2.73
C SER A 161 -3.54 7.78 2.11
N LEU A 162 -2.99 6.58 2.16
CA LEU A 162 -3.68 5.37 1.66
C LEU A 162 -4.94 5.07 2.48
N TRP A 163 -4.87 5.23 3.80
CA TRP A 163 -6.01 5.04 4.69
C TRP A 163 -7.15 6.02 4.38
N PHE A 164 -6.83 7.29 4.19
CA PHE A 164 -7.81 8.32 3.80
C PHE A 164 -8.39 8.07 2.40
N GLY A 165 -7.55 7.65 1.46
CA GLY A 165 -7.94 7.34 0.08
C GLY A 165 -8.98 6.22 0.02
N TYR A 166 -8.63 5.03 0.50
CA TYR A 166 -9.51 3.86 0.47
C TYR A 166 -10.66 3.92 1.48
N GLY A 167 -10.51 4.69 2.55
CA GLY A 167 -11.49 4.81 3.61
C GLY A 167 -12.46 5.96 3.35
N PHE A 168 -12.06 7.14 3.79
CA PHE A 168 -12.94 8.30 3.87
C PHE A 168 -13.42 8.78 2.48
N LEU A 169 -12.51 8.91 1.50
CA LEU A 169 -12.87 9.44 0.18
C LEU A 169 -13.70 8.44 -0.62
N THR A 170 -13.27 7.18 -0.69
CA THR A 170 -14.03 6.12 -1.38
C THR A 170 -15.41 5.91 -0.76
N GLU A 171 -15.57 5.96 0.56
CA GLU A 171 -16.89 5.82 1.17
C GLU A 171 -17.83 6.99 0.83
N ARG A 172 -17.36 8.24 0.94
CA ARG A 172 -18.20 9.41 0.66
C ARG A 172 -18.66 9.46 -0.78
N ILE A 173 -17.71 9.31 -1.72
CA ILE A 173 -18.00 9.43 -3.15
C ILE A 173 -18.62 8.14 -3.69
N GLY A 174 -18.15 6.98 -3.25
CA GLY A 174 -18.69 5.68 -3.65
C GLY A 174 -20.18 5.52 -3.31
N LYS A 175 -20.62 5.97 -2.13
CA LYS A 175 -22.06 5.98 -1.78
C LYS A 175 -22.89 6.83 -2.74
N GLN A 176 -22.37 7.99 -3.15
CA GLN A 176 -23.06 8.83 -4.14
C GLN A 176 -23.13 8.14 -5.51
N MET A 177 -22.08 7.42 -5.92
CA MET A 177 -22.08 6.66 -7.17
C MET A 177 -23.09 5.51 -7.15
N LEU A 178 -23.19 4.77 -6.04
CA LEU A 178 -24.16 3.68 -5.88
C LEU A 178 -25.60 4.22 -5.89
N LYS A 179 -25.85 5.31 -5.18
CA LYS A 179 -27.15 6.00 -5.16
C LYS A 179 -27.59 6.43 -6.57
N ARG A 180 -26.67 6.95 -7.40
CA ARG A 180 -26.95 7.30 -8.81
C ARG A 180 -27.27 6.09 -9.69
N LYS A 181 -26.75 4.91 -9.36
CA LYS A 181 -27.01 3.65 -10.08
C LYS A 181 -28.26 2.91 -9.60
N GLY A 182 -28.98 3.45 -8.60
CA GLY A 182 -30.16 2.79 -8.03
C GLY A 182 -29.83 1.54 -7.20
N ILE A 183 -28.58 1.39 -6.77
CA ILE A 183 -28.12 0.27 -5.94
C ILE A 183 -28.07 0.80 -4.48
N PRO A 184 -28.76 0.14 -3.54
CA PRO A 184 -28.82 0.58 -2.14
C PRO A 184 -27.44 0.62 -1.45
#